data_AF-A0A2H4XLP9-F1
#
_entry.id   AF-A0A2H4XLP9-F1
#
_cell.length_a   1.000
_cell.length_b   1.000
_cell.length_c   1.000
_cell.angle_alpha   90.00
_cell.angle_beta   90.00
_cell.angle_gamma   90.00
#
_symmetry.space_group_name_H-M   'P 1'
#
loop_
_entity.id
_entity.type
_entity.pdbx_description
1 polymer ?
#
loop_
_entity_poly.entity_id
_entity_poly.type
_entity_poly.pdbx_seq_one_letter_code
_entity_poly.pdbx_strand_id
1 'polypeptide(L)'
;TLLAKLYIKVLALPKDGKDALKLLNYRTPTGSNSDAGDFAAIAYFVLKSRCRKEGTLFIKDVNDQLDSIASNNAGRKKELIENSLLHLIANTTALEQKWLIRMIIKDMKLGFSQQTVFSIFHPDAAELHNVTTDLEKVCIQLHDPSVCLSDVSISLFSAFKPMLAAIANIQHIEKQMNHQSFYIETKLDGERMQMHKDGDVYKYFSRNGFDYTQQFGGSPLEGTLTPFIHNVFRTDVQNCILDGEMMAYNPNTQTFMQKGNKFDIKRMVDDSDLQTCFCVFDVLMFNDHKLGHETLRKRYDILRDLFTPIHGRIHVVHKTEASTKKNVVDALNEAIDNREEGIMVKDPMSI
;
A
#
# COMPACT_ATOMS: atom_id res chain seq x y z
N THR A 1 16.00 -13.35 -11.36
CA THR A 1 17.47 -13.50 -11.51
C THR A 1 18.15 -14.07 -10.27
N LEU A 2 17.92 -13.56 -9.06
CA LEU A 2 18.53 -14.12 -7.84
C LEU A 2 18.18 -15.60 -7.62
N LEU A 3 16.89 -15.94 -7.65
CA LEU A 3 16.41 -17.33 -7.52
C LEU A 3 17.05 -18.26 -8.57
N ALA A 4 17.16 -17.81 -9.83
CA ALA A 4 17.82 -18.59 -10.88
C ALA A 4 19.28 -18.92 -10.55
N LYS A 5 20.07 -17.92 -10.11
CA LYS A 5 21.47 -18.12 -9.69
C LYS A 5 21.57 -19.08 -8.51
N LEU A 6 20.64 -18.98 -7.56
CA LEU A 6 20.60 -19.88 -6.41
C LEU A 6 20.32 -21.32 -6.85
N TYR A 7 19.29 -21.56 -7.66
CA TYR A 7 18.98 -22.89 -8.18
C TYR A 7 20.15 -23.51 -8.96
N ILE A 8 20.85 -22.72 -9.76
CA ILE A 8 22.06 -23.16 -10.47
C ILE A 8 23.16 -23.61 -9.48
N LYS A 9 23.38 -22.83 -8.42
CA LYS A 9 24.35 -23.15 -7.37
C LYS A 9 23.97 -24.42 -6.60
N VAL A 10 22.73 -24.50 -6.13
CA VAL A 10 22.21 -25.59 -5.28
C VAL A 10 22.18 -26.92 -6.02
N LEU A 11 21.73 -26.91 -7.28
CA LEU A 11 21.64 -28.12 -8.11
C LEU A 11 22.95 -28.46 -8.83
N ALA A 12 24.03 -27.70 -8.56
CA ALA A 12 25.32 -27.81 -9.25
C ALA A 12 25.18 -27.87 -10.78
N LEU A 13 24.30 -27.04 -11.36
CA LEU A 13 24.11 -27.01 -12.80
C LEU A 13 25.36 -26.42 -13.48
N PRO A 14 25.82 -26.98 -14.62
CA PRO A 14 26.87 -26.36 -15.41
C PRO A 14 26.45 -24.94 -15.79
N LYS A 15 27.30 -23.94 -15.51
CA LYS A 15 26.97 -22.52 -15.69
C LYS A 15 26.55 -22.18 -17.12
N ASP A 16 27.19 -22.81 -18.09
CA ASP A 16 26.90 -22.65 -19.53
C ASP A 16 25.98 -23.76 -20.07
N GLY A 17 25.44 -24.60 -19.18
CA GLY A 17 24.53 -25.68 -19.54
C GLY A 17 23.14 -25.16 -19.93
N LYS A 18 22.43 -25.94 -20.75
CA LYS A 18 21.09 -25.61 -21.26
C LYS A 18 20.10 -25.26 -20.14
N ASP A 19 20.09 -26.01 -19.05
CA ASP A 19 19.19 -25.78 -17.91
C ASP A 19 19.50 -24.47 -17.16
N ALA A 20 20.78 -24.17 -16.95
CA ALA A 20 21.22 -22.94 -16.29
C ALA A 20 20.88 -21.70 -17.14
N LEU A 21 21.16 -21.76 -18.45
CA LEU A 21 20.79 -20.71 -19.39
C LEU A 21 19.27 -20.52 -19.47
N LYS A 22 18.48 -21.61 -19.42
CA LYS A 22 17.02 -21.55 -19.41
C LYS A 22 16.46 -20.85 -18.16
N LEU A 23 17.04 -21.10 -16.99
CA LEU A 23 16.66 -20.42 -15.74
C LEU A 23 17.03 -18.93 -15.74
N LEU A 24 18.22 -18.58 -16.25
CA LEU A 24 18.68 -17.19 -16.32
C LEU A 24 17.89 -16.37 -17.34
N ASN A 25 17.60 -16.97 -18.50
CA ASN A 25 16.93 -16.34 -19.64
C ASN A 25 15.48 -16.80 -19.78
N TYR A 26 14.78 -16.97 -18.66
CA TYR A 26 13.41 -17.55 -18.61
C TYR A 26 12.34 -16.78 -19.41
N ARG A 27 12.64 -15.53 -19.82
CA ARG A 27 11.78 -14.69 -20.66
C ARG A 27 12.01 -14.91 -22.15
N THR A 28 13.12 -15.52 -22.54
CA THR A 28 13.45 -15.78 -23.95
C THR A 28 12.64 -16.99 -24.44
N PRO A 29 11.86 -16.86 -25.52
CA PRO A 29 11.09 -17.97 -26.07
C PRO A 29 12.05 -19.10 -26.51
N THR A 30 11.77 -20.33 -26.07
CA THR A 30 12.50 -21.52 -26.51
C THR A 30 11.52 -22.54 -27.10
N GLY A 31 11.06 -22.29 -28.32
CA GLY A 31 10.14 -23.18 -29.06
C GLY A 31 8.64 -22.93 -28.84
N SER A 32 7.81 -23.76 -29.48
CA SER A 32 6.37 -23.59 -29.71
C SER A 32 5.42 -23.85 -28.52
N ASN A 33 5.91 -24.42 -27.41
CA ASN A 33 5.14 -24.57 -26.16
C ASN A 33 5.66 -23.57 -25.13
N SER A 34 5.21 -22.32 -25.22
CA SER A 34 5.86 -21.21 -24.52
C SER A 34 5.38 -21.04 -23.08
N ASP A 35 5.98 -21.77 -22.13
CA ASP A 35 6.06 -21.35 -20.71
C ASP A 35 7.01 -20.15 -20.51
N ALA A 36 7.45 -19.53 -21.61
CA ALA A 36 8.31 -18.36 -21.62
C ALA A 36 7.64 -17.24 -20.82
N GLY A 37 8.36 -16.73 -19.82
CA GLY A 37 7.84 -15.72 -18.89
C GLY A 37 7.29 -16.26 -17.57
N ASP A 38 6.99 -17.56 -17.42
CA ASP A 38 6.69 -18.18 -16.13
C ASP A 38 7.94 -18.89 -15.58
N PHE A 39 8.68 -18.18 -14.72
CA PHE A 39 9.89 -18.71 -14.08
C PHE A 39 9.61 -19.97 -13.26
N ALA A 40 8.47 -20.05 -12.57
CA ALA A 40 8.14 -21.20 -11.72
C ALA A 40 7.86 -22.45 -12.56
N ALA A 41 7.15 -22.31 -13.69
CA ALA A 41 6.92 -23.40 -14.62
C ALA A 41 8.24 -23.90 -15.25
N ILE A 42 9.10 -22.97 -15.67
CA ILE A 42 10.43 -23.31 -16.22
C ILE A 42 11.28 -24.04 -15.17
N ALA A 43 11.31 -23.54 -13.94
CA ALA A 43 12.04 -24.16 -12.84
C ALA A 43 11.54 -25.57 -12.56
N TYR A 44 10.22 -25.79 -12.53
CA TYR A 44 9.63 -27.11 -12.34
C TYR A 44 10.17 -28.14 -13.34
N PHE A 45 10.24 -27.81 -14.63
CA PHE A 45 10.74 -28.75 -15.64
C PHE A 45 12.23 -29.08 -15.48
N VAL A 46 13.04 -28.14 -14.99
CA VAL A 46 14.46 -28.39 -14.64
C VAL A 46 14.57 -29.25 -13.38
N LEU A 47 13.67 -29.05 -12.42
CA LEU A 47 13.66 -29.71 -11.11
C LEU A 47 13.07 -31.12 -11.12
N LYS A 48 12.15 -31.42 -12.05
CA LYS A 48 11.32 -32.64 -12.06
C LYS A 48 12.13 -33.94 -11.94
N SER A 49 13.32 -33.99 -12.53
CA SER A 49 14.20 -35.18 -12.50
C SER A 49 15.29 -35.10 -11.42
N ARG A 50 15.39 -34.00 -10.66
CA ARG A 50 16.51 -33.69 -9.76
C ARG A 50 16.11 -33.59 -8.29
N CYS A 51 14.81 -33.52 -7.99
CA CYS A 51 14.29 -33.37 -6.62
C CYS A 51 13.81 -34.69 -6.04
N ARG A 52 13.62 -34.71 -4.72
CA ARG A 52 12.99 -35.82 -4.00
C ARG A 52 11.55 -36.03 -4.48
N LYS A 53 11.05 -37.26 -4.31
CA LYS A 53 9.69 -37.64 -4.70
C LYS A 53 8.62 -37.20 -3.70
N GLU A 54 9.00 -37.03 -2.43
CA GLU A 54 8.11 -36.64 -1.34
C GLU A 54 8.70 -35.45 -0.56
N GLY A 55 7.84 -34.53 -0.16
CA GLY A 55 8.15 -33.39 0.70
C GLY A 55 8.01 -33.77 2.17
N THR A 56 8.70 -33.03 3.04
CA THR A 56 8.72 -33.32 4.49
C THR A 56 8.31 -32.13 5.35
N LEU A 57 8.03 -30.97 4.75
CA LEU A 57 7.72 -29.74 5.46
C LEU A 57 6.21 -29.56 5.60
N PHE A 58 5.77 -29.15 6.79
CA PHE A 58 4.42 -28.65 7.02
C PHE A 58 4.29 -27.18 6.59
N ILE A 59 3.06 -26.68 6.47
CA ILE A 59 2.78 -25.27 6.15
C ILE A 59 3.47 -24.33 7.15
N LYS A 60 3.49 -24.71 8.44
CA LYS A 60 4.20 -23.93 9.47
C LYS A 60 5.70 -23.84 9.17
N ASP A 61 6.35 -24.97 8.89
CA ASP A 61 7.79 -24.99 8.61
C ASP A 61 8.13 -24.13 7.39
N VAL A 62 7.29 -24.16 6.35
CA VAL A 62 7.45 -23.29 5.18
C VAL A 62 7.36 -21.81 5.57
N ASN A 63 6.36 -21.42 6.38
CA ASN A 63 6.24 -20.03 6.85
C ASN A 63 7.43 -19.62 7.71
N ASP A 64 7.87 -20.46 8.65
CA ASP A 64 9.03 -20.19 9.49
C ASP A 64 10.31 -19.92 8.65
N GLN A 65 10.49 -20.66 7.55
CA GLN A 65 11.61 -20.43 6.63
C GLN A 65 11.44 -19.15 5.80
N LEU A 66 10.22 -18.83 5.36
CA LEU A 66 9.93 -17.58 4.65
C LEU A 66 10.15 -16.35 5.56
N ASP A 67 9.80 -16.45 6.84
CA ASP A 67 10.04 -15.43 7.86
C ASP A 67 11.55 -15.25 8.09
N SER A 68 12.30 -16.34 8.20
CA SER A 68 13.77 -16.31 8.27
C SER A 68 14.36 -15.61 7.04
N ILE A 69 13.88 -15.91 5.83
CA ILE A 69 14.33 -15.25 4.59
C ILE A 69 14.05 -13.75 4.63
N ALA A 70 12.84 -13.34 5.01
CA ALA A 70 12.44 -11.94 5.08
C ALA A 70 13.27 -11.15 6.11
N SER A 71 13.41 -11.70 7.32
CA SER A 71 14.19 -11.10 8.42
C SER A 71 15.67 -10.98 8.06
N ASN A 72 16.27 -12.03 7.52
CA ASN A 72 17.68 -12.00 7.10
C ASN A 72 17.92 -11.07 5.90
N ASN A 73 16.94 -10.91 5.01
CA ASN A 73 17.00 -9.91 3.93
C ASN A 73 16.98 -8.48 4.49
N ALA A 74 16.11 -8.18 5.47
CA ALA A 74 16.11 -6.90 6.16
C ALA A 74 17.47 -6.61 6.85
N GLY A 75 18.06 -7.64 7.47
CA GLY A 75 19.40 -7.57 8.07
C GLY A 75 20.58 -7.67 7.09
N ARG A 76 20.33 -7.76 5.77
CA ARG A 76 21.35 -7.93 4.70
C ARG A 76 22.27 -9.15 4.86
N LYS A 77 21.82 -10.20 5.57
CA LYS A 77 22.57 -11.43 5.87
C LYS A 77 22.42 -12.47 4.75
N LYS A 78 23.13 -12.27 3.63
CA LYS A 78 23.00 -13.10 2.41
C LYS A 78 23.17 -14.60 2.65
N GLU A 79 24.17 -14.99 3.45
CA GLU A 79 24.46 -16.40 3.73
C GLU A 79 23.29 -17.13 4.41
N LEU A 80 22.62 -16.47 5.38
CA LEU A 80 21.48 -17.06 6.08
C LEU A 80 20.23 -17.19 5.19
N ILE A 81 20.07 -16.27 4.22
CA ILE A 81 19.03 -16.38 3.18
C ILE A 81 19.30 -17.61 2.32
N GLU A 82 20.55 -17.81 1.88
CA GLU A 82 20.92 -18.98 1.09
C GLU A 82 20.68 -20.28 1.85
N ASN A 83 21.02 -20.33 3.15
CA ASN A 83 20.79 -21.50 4.00
C ASN A 83 19.30 -21.83 4.17
N SER A 84 18.44 -20.83 4.37
CA SER A 84 17.00 -21.02 4.50
C SER A 84 16.37 -21.53 3.19
N LEU A 85 16.80 -20.96 2.05
CA LEU A 85 16.36 -21.42 0.73
C LEU A 85 16.88 -22.83 0.40
N LEU A 86 18.12 -23.15 0.78
CA LEU A 86 18.67 -24.50 0.68
C LEU A 86 17.84 -25.51 1.46
N HIS A 87 17.45 -25.15 2.69
CA HIS A 87 16.58 -26.00 3.52
C HIS A 87 15.22 -26.26 2.84
N LEU A 88 14.58 -25.23 2.28
CA LEU A 88 13.34 -25.39 1.52
C LEU A 88 13.54 -26.31 0.31
N ILE A 89 14.58 -26.08 -0.51
CA ILE A 89 14.85 -26.87 -1.72
C ILE A 89 15.17 -28.34 -1.40
N ALA A 90 15.91 -28.60 -0.32
CA ALA A 90 16.30 -29.96 0.06
C ALA A 90 15.14 -30.82 0.58
N ASN A 91 14.10 -30.19 1.12
CA ASN A 91 13.00 -30.85 1.84
C ASN A 91 11.66 -30.81 1.10
N THR A 92 11.63 -30.32 -0.14
CA THR A 92 10.41 -30.20 -0.97
C THR A 92 10.59 -30.80 -2.36
N THR A 93 9.49 -31.32 -2.91
CA THR A 93 9.39 -31.87 -4.27
C THR A 93 9.47 -30.77 -5.33
N ALA A 94 9.72 -31.15 -6.58
CA ALA A 94 9.72 -30.21 -7.70
C ALA A 94 8.38 -29.46 -7.82
N LEU A 95 7.26 -30.12 -7.54
CA LEU A 95 5.92 -29.52 -7.61
C LEU A 95 5.70 -28.50 -6.49
N GLU A 96 6.07 -28.82 -5.25
CA GLU A 96 6.02 -27.87 -4.13
C GLU A 96 6.92 -26.66 -4.41
N GLN A 97 8.13 -26.88 -4.92
CA GLN A 97 9.04 -25.80 -5.27
C GLN A 97 8.47 -24.86 -6.34
N LYS A 98 7.71 -25.38 -7.32
CA LYS A 98 6.98 -24.54 -8.27
C LYS A 98 6.06 -23.54 -7.54
N TRP A 99 5.31 -24.01 -6.54
CA TRP A 99 4.40 -23.17 -5.78
C TRP A 99 5.13 -22.25 -4.80
N LEU A 100 6.20 -22.72 -4.15
CA LEU A 100 7.06 -21.90 -3.30
C LEU A 100 7.67 -20.73 -4.07
N ILE A 101 8.15 -20.96 -5.29
CA ILE A 101 8.65 -19.89 -6.16
C ILE A 101 7.56 -18.85 -6.42
N ARG A 102 6.32 -19.28 -6.68
CA ARG A 102 5.18 -18.39 -6.88
C ARG A 102 4.81 -17.60 -5.62
N MET A 103 4.89 -18.22 -4.44
CA MET A 103 4.71 -17.55 -3.14
C MET A 103 5.78 -16.49 -2.90
N ILE A 104 7.07 -16.80 -3.16
CA ILE A 104 8.20 -15.87 -3.00
C ILE A 104 8.06 -14.68 -3.97
N ILE A 105 7.64 -14.94 -5.21
CA ILE A 105 7.39 -13.88 -6.22
C ILE A 105 6.10 -13.10 -5.93
N LYS A 106 5.21 -13.65 -5.08
CA LYS A 106 3.87 -13.13 -4.78
C LYS A 106 2.95 -13.08 -6.02
N ASP A 107 3.08 -14.07 -6.90
CA ASP A 107 2.21 -14.25 -8.08
C ASP A 107 1.88 -15.74 -8.28
N MET A 108 0.69 -16.13 -7.83
CA MET A 108 0.24 -17.53 -7.80
C MET A 108 -0.33 -18.03 -9.14
N LYS A 109 -0.75 -17.14 -10.04
CA LYS A 109 -1.37 -17.47 -11.34
C LYS A 109 -2.49 -18.51 -11.25
N LEU A 110 -3.41 -18.34 -10.29
CA LEU A 110 -4.50 -19.29 -10.01
C LEU A 110 -5.69 -19.16 -10.98
N GLY A 111 -5.77 -18.05 -11.74
CA GLY A 111 -6.86 -17.80 -12.68
C GLY A 111 -8.14 -17.23 -12.04
N PHE A 112 -8.11 -16.92 -10.74
CA PHE A 112 -9.18 -16.23 -10.04
C PHE A 112 -8.63 -15.07 -9.20
N SER A 113 -9.53 -14.16 -8.81
CA SER A 113 -9.21 -12.95 -8.07
C SER A 113 -9.10 -13.20 -6.56
N GLN A 114 -8.43 -12.29 -5.84
CA GLN A 114 -8.47 -12.26 -4.37
C GLN A 114 -9.90 -12.15 -3.83
N GLN A 115 -10.77 -11.41 -4.51
CA GLN A 115 -12.18 -11.27 -4.11
C GLN A 115 -12.89 -12.63 -4.11
N THR A 116 -12.59 -13.49 -5.09
CA THR A 116 -13.13 -14.85 -5.18
C THR A 116 -12.70 -15.70 -3.98
N VAL A 117 -11.43 -15.59 -3.57
CA VAL A 117 -10.93 -16.30 -2.37
C VAL A 117 -11.66 -15.84 -1.12
N PHE A 118 -11.80 -14.52 -0.93
CA PHE A 118 -12.53 -14.00 0.23
C PHE A 118 -13.99 -14.44 0.25
N SER A 119 -14.70 -14.34 -0.87
CA SER A 119 -16.11 -14.76 -0.93
C SER A 119 -16.32 -16.25 -0.63
N ILE A 120 -15.32 -17.10 -0.92
CA ILE A 120 -15.36 -18.53 -0.59
C ILE A 120 -15.02 -18.75 0.89
N PHE A 121 -14.12 -17.94 1.46
CA PHE A 121 -13.70 -18.05 2.85
C PHE A 121 -14.80 -17.60 3.82
N HIS A 122 -15.33 -16.38 3.65
CA HIS A 122 -16.39 -15.81 4.48
C HIS A 122 -17.04 -14.60 3.77
N PRO A 123 -18.37 -14.39 3.86
CA PRO A 123 -19.02 -13.22 3.23
C PRO A 123 -18.38 -11.87 3.62
N ASP A 124 -18.05 -11.70 4.90
CA ASP A 124 -17.48 -10.45 5.44
C ASP A 124 -15.95 -10.32 5.24
N ALA A 125 -15.26 -11.32 4.69
CA ALA A 125 -13.79 -11.33 4.63
C ALA A 125 -13.20 -10.18 3.82
N ALA A 126 -13.84 -9.85 2.69
CA ALA A 126 -13.36 -8.76 1.84
C ALA A 126 -13.52 -7.40 2.53
N GLU A 127 -14.64 -7.19 3.22
CA GLU A 127 -14.94 -5.95 3.94
C GLU A 127 -14.00 -5.78 5.13
N LEU A 128 -13.84 -6.83 5.94
CA LEU A 128 -12.93 -6.81 7.09
C LEU A 128 -11.48 -6.58 6.66
N HIS A 129 -11.04 -7.24 5.59
CA HIS A 129 -9.71 -7.00 5.04
C HIS A 129 -9.55 -5.55 4.53
N ASN A 130 -10.60 -4.92 4.00
CA ASN A 130 -10.52 -3.54 3.52
C ASN A 130 -10.33 -2.54 4.67
N VAL A 131 -10.80 -2.83 5.89
CA VAL A 131 -10.64 -1.94 7.06
C VAL A 131 -9.48 -2.32 8.00
N THR A 132 -8.79 -3.44 7.74
CA THR A 132 -7.68 -3.92 8.58
C THR A 132 -6.37 -4.17 7.83
N THR A 133 -6.43 -4.51 6.54
CA THR A 133 -5.27 -4.96 5.72
C THR A 133 -4.48 -6.09 6.38
N ASP A 134 -5.17 -6.96 7.14
CA ASP A 134 -4.58 -8.00 7.97
C ASP A 134 -5.26 -9.35 7.72
N LEU A 135 -4.53 -10.28 7.09
CA LEU A 135 -5.04 -11.62 6.79
C LEU A 135 -5.16 -12.50 8.05
N GLU A 136 -4.30 -12.32 9.05
CA GLU A 136 -4.35 -13.09 10.29
C GLU A 136 -5.63 -12.73 11.05
N LYS A 137 -5.90 -11.42 11.21
CA LYS A 137 -7.11 -10.92 11.85
C LYS A 137 -8.38 -11.40 11.13
N VAL A 138 -8.38 -11.39 9.79
CA VAL A 138 -9.50 -11.93 8.98
C VAL A 138 -9.69 -13.41 9.26
N CYS A 139 -8.63 -14.22 9.23
CA CYS A 139 -8.70 -15.66 9.46
C CYS A 139 -9.16 -16.02 10.89
N ILE A 140 -8.74 -15.24 11.90
CA ILE A 140 -9.09 -15.48 13.30
C ILE A 140 -10.53 -15.06 13.58
N GLN A 141 -10.95 -13.86 13.17
CA GLN A 141 -12.27 -13.33 13.51
C GLN A 141 -13.40 -14.01 12.72
N LEU A 142 -13.12 -14.43 11.48
CA LEU A 142 -14.09 -15.06 10.59
C LEU A 142 -13.85 -16.56 10.44
N HIS A 143 -13.30 -17.19 11.49
CA HIS A 143 -13.01 -18.62 11.48
C HIS A 143 -14.27 -19.48 11.30
N ASP A 144 -15.39 -19.06 11.88
CA ASP A 144 -16.70 -19.70 11.71
C ASP A 144 -17.44 -19.06 10.53
N PRO A 145 -17.66 -19.79 9.41
CA PRO A 145 -18.34 -19.25 8.22
C PRO A 145 -19.83 -18.94 8.43
N SER A 146 -20.41 -19.31 9.58
CA SER A 146 -21.81 -19.06 9.91
C SER A 146 -22.03 -17.80 10.76
N VAL A 147 -20.96 -17.19 11.28
CA VAL A 147 -21.04 -16.05 12.21
C VAL A 147 -20.58 -14.77 11.50
N CYS A 148 -21.54 -13.94 11.12
CA CYS A 148 -21.27 -12.62 10.55
C CYS A 148 -20.90 -11.58 11.61
N LEU A 149 -20.08 -10.61 11.22
CA LEU A 149 -19.75 -9.44 12.02
C LEU A 149 -20.90 -8.43 11.95
N SER A 150 -21.20 -7.80 13.08
CA SER A 150 -22.29 -6.82 13.17
C SER A 150 -21.91 -5.40 12.72
N ASP A 151 -20.64 -5.02 12.86
CA ASP A 151 -20.11 -3.70 12.46
C ASP A 151 -18.66 -3.87 11.97
N VAL A 152 -18.46 -3.84 10.66
CA VAL A 152 -17.15 -3.82 10.03
C VAL A 152 -16.82 -2.39 9.64
N SER A 153 -15.94 -1.75 10.42
CA SER A 153 -15.61 -0.35 10.19
C SER A 153 -14.18 -0.02 10.59
N ILE A 154 -13.74 1.15 10.15
CA ILE A 154 -12.38 1.65 10.37
C ILE A 154 -12.15 1.80 11.88
N SER A 155 -11.00 1.30 12.32
CA SER A 155 -10.59 1.30 13.73
C SER A 155 -9.23 1.96 13.90
N LEU A 156 -9.02 2.54 15.08
CA LEU A 156 -7.77 3.17 15.45
C LEU A 156 -6.60 2.16 15.37
N PHE A 157 -5.45 2.62 14.88
CA PHE A 157 -4.23 1.84 14.66
C PHE A 157 -4.33 0.60 13.76
N SER A 158 -5.42 0.44 13.00
CA SER A 158 -5.54 -0.56 11.93
C SER A 158 -5.47 0.10 10.56
N ALA A 159 -4.63 -0.42 9.67
CA ALA A 159 -4.51 0.09 8.30
C ALA A 159 -5.77 -0.22 7.48
N PHE A 160 -6.30 0.75 6.74
CA PHE A 160 -7.46 0.53 5.87
C PHE A 160 -7.05 0.80 4.42
N LYS A 161 -7.72 0.18 3.46
CA LYS A 161 -7.50 0.50 2.04
C LYS A 161 -8.10 1.87 1.75
N PRO A 162 -7.30 2.88 1.34
CA PRO A 162 -7.83 4.20 1.06
C PRO A 162 -8.82 4.17 -0.11
N MET A 163 -9.81 5.06 -0.06
CA MET A 163 -10.75 5.25 -1.16
C MET A 163 -10.00 5.71 -2.42
N LEU A 164 -10.35 5.14 -3.57
CA LEU A 164 -9.74 5.43 -4.86
C LEU A 164 -10.63 6.33 -5.72
N ALA A 165 -10.02 7.07 -6.63
CA ALA A 165 -10.74 7.83 -7.64
C ALA A 165 -10.82 7.06 -8.96
N ALA A 166 -11.95 7.20 -9.65
CA ALA A 166 -12.12 6.77 -11.02
C ALA A 166 -11.69 7.88 -11.99
N ILE A 167 -11.24 7.51 -13.19
CA ILE A 167 -11.00 8.48 -14.26
C ILE A 167 -12.37 9.03 -14.71
N ALA A 168 -12.54 10.35 -14.62
CA ALA A 168 -13.78 11.02 -15.00
C ALA A 168 -13.75 11.48 -16.45
N ASN A 169 -14.92 11.49 -17.10
CA ASN A 169 -15.09 12.11 -18.41
C ASN A 169 -15.69 13.51 -18.21
N ILE A 170 -14.91 14.54 -18.51
CA ILE A 170 -15.30 15.95 -18.34
C ILE A 170 -16.63 16.29 -19.03
N GLN A 171 -16.97 15.64 -20.14
CA GLN A 171 -18.24 15.87 -20.84
C GLN A 171 -19.47 15.41 -20.03
N HIS A 172 -19.29 14.47 -19.11
CA HIS A 172 -20.36 13.88 -18.31
C HIS A 172 -20.25 14.25 -16.83
N ILE A 173 -19.36 15.15 -16.43
CA ILE A 173 -19.04 15.39 -15.03
C ILE A 173 -20.26 15.84 -14.21
N GLU A 174 -21.09 16.74 -14.75
CA GLU A 174 -22.31 17.19 -14.08
C GLU A 174 -23.28 16.04 -13.84
N LYS A 175 -23.43 15.14 -14.82
CA LYS A 175 -24.26 13.93 -14.68
C LYS A 175 -23.66 12.96 -13.66
N GLN A 176 -22.34 12.77 -13.67
CA GLN A 176 -21.64 11.92 -12.69
C GLN A 176 -21.78 12.45 -11.27
N MET A 177 -21.92 13.77 -11.10
CA MET A 177 -22.20 14.45 -9.83
C MET A 177 -23.70 14.67 -9.59
N ASN A 178 -24.56 13.87 -10.21
CA ASN A 178 -26.01 13.89 -10.05
C ASN A 178 -26.67 15.27 -10.29
N HIS A 179 -26.06 16.12 -11.12
CA HIS A 179 -26.48 17.49 -11.37
C HIS A 179 -26.57 18.36 -10.10
N GLN A 180 -25.79 18.02 -9.07
CA GLN A 180 -25.67 18.79 -7.83
C GLN A 180 -24.31 19.50 -7.75
N SER A 181 -24.13 20.33 -6.72
CA SER A 181 -22.85 20.94 -6.39
C SER A 181 -21.83 19.86 -6.00
N PHE A 182 -20.58 20.04 -6.42
CA PHE A 182 -19.45 19.17 -6.12
C PHE A 182 -18.23 19.94 -5.65
N TYR A 183 -17.29 19.24 -5.00
CA TYR A 183 -16.00 19.82 -4.64
C TYR A 183 -14.97 19.58 -5.74
N ILE A 184 -14.17 20.61 -6.02
CA ILE A 184 -12.94 20.52 -6.79
C ILE A 184 -11.76 20.73 -5.84
N GLU A 185 -10.75 19.88 -5.95
CA GLU A 185 -9.53 19.92 -5.13
C GLU A 185 -8.30 19.70 -6.04
N THR A 186 -7.16 20.28 -5.70
CA THR A 186 -5.90 19.98 -6.39
C THR A 186 -5.53 18.51 -6.21
N LYS A 187 -5.11 17.84 -7.28
CA LYS A 187 -4.50 16.51 -7.21
C LYS A 187 -3.02 16.65 -6.89
N LEU A 188 -2.67 16.31 -5.66
CA LEU A 188 -1.30 16.38 -5.15
C LEU A 188 -0.48 15.17 -5.62
N ASP A 189 0.70 15.43 -6.19
CA ASP A 189 1.67 14.40 -6.62
C ASP A 189 2.63 14.03 -5.47
N GLY A 190 2.11 13.30 -4.50
CA GLY A 190 2.85 12.90 -3.31
C GLY A 190 2.77 11.41 -3.03
N GLU A 191 2.72 11.09 -1.74
CA GLU A 191 2.45 9.73 -1.29
C GLU A 191 1.31 9.66 -0.29
N ARG A 192 0.23 9.02 -0.72
CA ARG A 192 -0.94 8.71 0.12
C ARG A 192 -0.55 8.08 1.45
N MET A 193 -0.97 8.72 2.54
CA MET A 193 -0.67 8.33 3.91
C MET A 193 -1.90 8.54 4.80
N GLN A 194 -2.23 7.52 5.58
CA GLN A 194 -3.18 7.64 6.69
C GLN A 194 -2.40 7.85 7.99
N MET A 195 -2.88 8.77 8.83
CA MET A 195 -2.31 9.05 10.15
C MET A 195 -3.34 8.70 11.23
N HIS A 196 -2.94 7.91 12.20
CA HIS A 196 -3.71 7.60 13.40
C HIS A 196 -3.04 8.26 14.58
N LYS A 197 -3.83 8.93 15.42
CA LYS A 197 -3.36 9.58 16.65
C LYS A 197 -4.24 9.13 17.82
N ASP A 198 -3.60 8.87 18.96
CA ASP A 198 -4.25 8.82 20.28
C ASP A 198 -3.30 9.38 21.34
N GLY A 199 -3.62 10.57 21.87
CA GLY A 199 -2.70 11.31 22.74
C GLY A 199 -1.34 11.53 22.06
N ASP A 200 -0.29 10.99 22.65
CA ASP A 200 1.10 11.09 22.18
C ASP A 200 1.49 9.93 21.25
N VAL A 201 0.59 8.97 20.98
CA VAL A 201 0.88 7.81 20.14
C VAL A 201 0.38 8.06 18.73
N TYR A 202 1.30 7.90 17.76
CA TYR A 202 1.02 8.06 16.34
C TYR A 202 1.31 6.79 15.57
N LYS A 203 0.53 6.51 14.53
CA LYS A 203 0.86 5.54 13.49
C LYS A 203 0.60 6.08 12.09
N TYR A 204 1.45 5.69 11.16
CA TYR A 204 1.36 6.11 9.76
C TYR A 204 1.33 4.89 8.86
N PHE A 205 0.29 4.75 8.03
CA PHE A 205 0.22 3.65 7.06
C PHE A 205 0.15 4.19 5.64
N SER A 206 0.93 3.58 4.75
CA SER A 206 0.87 3.89 3.32
C SER A 206 -0.40 3.33 2.67
N ARG A 207 -0.67 3.71 1.42
CA ARG A 207 -1.74 3.16 0.57
C ARG A 207 -1.91 1.63 0.60
N ASN A 208 -0.81 0.88 0.74
CA ASN A 208 -0.82 -0.58 0.75
C ASN A 208 -0.75 -1.18 2.17
N GLY A 209 -0.98 -0.38 3.21
CA GLY A 209 -1.01 -0.81 4.61
C GLY A 209 0.35 -1.02 5.27
N PHE A 210 1.47 -0.69 4.59
CA PHE A 210 2.79 -0.72 5.24
C PHE A 210 2.94 0.40 6.27
N ASP A 211 3.51 0.06 7.43
CA ASP A 211 3.79 0.98 8.53
C ASP A 211 5.04 1.84 8.25
N TYR A 212 4.88 3.17 8.33
CA TYR A 212 5.92 4.19 8.18
C TYR A 212 6.11 5.03 9.46
N THR A 213 5.61 4.55 10.60
CA THR A 213 5.65 5.25 11.89
C THR A 213 7.09 5.55 12.32
N GLN A 214 8.02 4.61 12.12
CA GLN A 214 9.42 4.82 12.47
C GLN A 214 10.03 6.06 11.79
N GLN A 215 9.50 6.42 10.61
CA GLN A 215 10.01 7.54 9.85
C GLN A 215 9.31 8.85 10.20
N PHE A 216 7.97 8.86 10.23
CA PHE A 216 7.21 10.09 10.47
C PHE A 216 7.08 10.44 11.96
N GLY A 217 7.30 9.47 12.84
CA GLY A 217 7.36 9.60 14.29
C GLY A 217 6.27 8.81 15.00
N GLY A 218 6.62 7.95 15.97
CA GLY A 218 5.63 7.30 16.83
C GLY A 218 5.17 8.16 18.00
N SER A 219 5.89 9.25 18.26
CA SER A 219 5.63 10.19 19.36
C SER A 219 6.04 11.63 19.01
N PRO A 220 5.68 12.63 19.82
CA PRO A 220 6.06 14.04 19.61
C PRO A 220 7.57 14.31 19.68
N LEU A 221 8.38 13.31 20.08
CA LEU A 221 9.82 13.45 20.31
C LEU A 221 10.69 12.91 19.17
N GLU A 222 10.10 12.25 18.18
CA GLU A 222 10.85 11.56 17.12
C GLU A 222 10.18 11.69 15.75
N GLY A 223 10.96 11.48 14.68
CA GLY A 223 10.47 11.41 13.30
C GLY A 223 10.41 12.74 12.57
N THR A 224 10.19 12.68 11.26
CA THR A 224 10.31 13.84 10.36
C THR A 224 9.08 14.75 10.33
N LEU A 225 7.96 14.33 10.93
CA LEU A 225 6.68 15.04 10.89
C LEU A 225 6.07 15.26 12.27
N THR A 226 5.87 14.20 13.07
CA THR A 226 5.12 14.22 14.33
C THR A 226 5.54 15.33 15.30
N PRO A 227 6.85 15.59 15.53
CA PRO A 227 7.31 16.65 16.44
C PRO A 227 6.86 18.05 16.02
N PHE A 228 6.64 18.25 14.72
CA PHE A 228 6.27 19.54 14.13
C PHE A 228 4.76 19.75 14.04
N ILE A 229 3.96 18.70 14.22
CA ILE A 229 2.49 18.74 14.08
C ILE A 229 1.75 18.40 15.38
N HIS A 230 2.42 17.89 16.41
CA HIS A 230 1.76 17.44 17.63
C HIS A 230 0.92 18.55 18.31
N ASN A 231 1.47 19.76 18.39
CA ASN A 231 0.83 20.88 19.08
C ASN A 231 -0.22 21.62 18.24
N VAL A 232 -0.51 21.17 17.01
CA VAL A 232 -1.49 21.86 16.14
C VAL A 232 -2.91 21.42 16.38
N PHE A 233 -3.10 20.22 16.93
CA PHE A 233 -4.43 19.69 17.23
C PHE A 233 -5.06 20.50 18.35
N ARG A 234 -6.38 20.70 18.29
CA ARG A 234 -7.09 21.32 19.40
C ARG A 234 -6.96 20.48 20.67
N THR A 235 -7.10 21.16 21.80
CA THR A 235 -6.99 20.55 23.14
C THR A 235 -8.04 19.48 23.42
N ASP A 236 -9.18 19.50 22.72
CA ASP A 236 -10.24 18.50 22.85
C ASP A 236 -10.05 17.28 21.93
N VAL A 237 -9.00 17.24 21.10
CA VAL A 237 -8.71 16.11 20.21
C VAL A 237 -7.87 15.06 20.95
N GLN A 238 -8.53 14.02 21.45
CA GLN A 238 -7.88 12.87 22.06
C GLN A 238 -7.33 11.93 20.98
N ASN A 239 -8.22 11.43 20.11
CA ASN A 239 -7.88 10.52 19.03
C ASN A 239 -8.47 10.97 17.68
N CYS A 240 -7.76 10.67 16.59
CA CYS A 240 -8.25 10.92 15.25
C CYS A 240 -7.60 10.01 14.20
N ILE A 241 -8.27 9.86 13.06
CA ILE A 241 -7.75 9.18 11.87
C ILE A 241 -7.86 10.15 10.70
N LEU A 242 -6.73 10.53 10.14
CA LEU A 242 -6.64 11.44 8.99
C LEU A 242 -6.21 10.68 7.74
N ASP A 243 -6.75 11.10 6.59
CA ASP A 243 -6.33 10.63 5.28
C ASP A 243 -5.82 11.82 4.48
N GLY A 244 -4.60 11.69 3.95
CA GLY A 244 -3.88 12.79 3.33
C GLY A 244 -2.82 12.33 2.34
N GLU A 245 -2.18 13.30 1.71
CA GLU A 245 -1.03 13.09 0.85
C GLU A 245 0.21 13.65 1.55
N MET A 246 1.24 12.83 1.69
CA MET A 246 2.54 13.30 2.15
C MET A 246 3.27 13.96 0.98
N MET A 247 3.81 15.16 1.18
CA MET A 247 4.52 15.96 0.18
C MET A 247 5.92 16.33 0.66
N ALA A 248 6.87 16.46 -0.27
CA ALA A 248 8.08 17.24 0.00
C ALA A 248 7.76 18.72 -0.15
N TYR A 249 8.15 19.50 0.85
CA TYR A 249 8.03 20.94 0.81
C TYR A 249 9.42 21.59 0.88
N ASN A 250 9.68 22.54 -0.01
CA ASN A 250 10.89 23.35 0.01
C ASN A 250 10.61 24.68 0.72
N PRO A 251 11.18 24.95 1.92
CA PRO A 251 10.94 26.19 2.65
C PRO A 251 11.50 27.44 1.96
N ASN A 252 12.55 27.30 1.16
CA ASN A 252 13.21 28.42 0.48
C ASN A 252 12.37 28.96 -0.68
N THR A 253 11.80 28.06 -1.47
CA THR A 253 10.93 28.44 -2.61
C THR A 253 9.45 28.47 -2.25
N GLN A 254 9.10 27.94 -1.08
CA GLN A 254 7.73 27.76 -0.61
C GLN A 254 6.84 26.91 -1.52
N THR A 255 7.43 25.91 -2.18
CA THR A 255 6.75 25.05 -3.17
C THR A 255 6.81 23.58 -2.79
N PHE A 256 5.83 22.80 -3.23
CA PHE A 256 5.93 21.35 -3.21
C PHE A 256 6.86 20.84 -4.31
N MET A 257 7.65 19.81 -3.99
CA MET A 257 8.49 19.12 -4.97
C MET A 257 7.71 17.96 -5.59
N GLN A 258 7.70 17.88 -6.91
CA GLN A 258 7.09 16.76 -7.64
C GLN A 258 7.95 15.49 -7.53
N LYS A 259 7.30 14.32 -7.59
CA LYS A 259 7.91 13.01 -7.37
C LYS A 259 9.00 12.66 -8.39
N GLY A 260 8.94 13.25 -9.60
CA GLY A 260 9.94 13.04 -10.65
C GLY A 260 11.37 13.43 -10.26
N ASN A 261 11.55 14.27 -9.25
CA ASN A 261 12.85 14.77 -8.81
C ASN A 261 13.54 13.84 -7.78
N LYS A 262 14.02 12.65 -8.16
CA LYS A 262 15.01 11.82 -7.40
C LYS A 262 14.82 11.65 -5.87
N PHE A 263 13.65 11.91 -5.33
CA PHE A 263 13.45 12.04 -3.90
C PHE A 263 12.31 11.13 -3.45
N ASP A 264 12.57 10.40 -2.38
CA ASP A 264 11.62 9.48 -1.77
C ASP A 264 11.22 10.08 -0.41
N ILE A 265 9.98 10.57 -0.32
CA ILE A 265 9.42 11.12 0.92
C ILE A 265 9.60 10.12 2.05
N LYS A 266 9.55 8.82 1.76
CA LYS A 266 9.71 7.73 2.72
C LYS A 266 11.15 7.44 3.16
N ARG A 267 12.11 8.19 2.64
CA ARG A 267 13.54 8.03 2.97
C ARG A 267 14.22 9.37 3.22
N MET A 268 13.43 10.41 3.46
CA MET A 268 13.96 11.70 3.89
C MET A 268 14.76 11.53 5.16
N VAL A 269 15.94 12.14 5.16
CA VAL A 269 16.82 12.24 6.31
C VAL A 269 16.80 13.70 6.76
N ASP A 270 17.04 13.96 8.04
CA ASP A 270 16.96 15.30 8.66
C ASP A 270 17.85 16.37 7.99
N ASP A 271 18.88 15.97 7.23
CA ASP A 271 19.87 16.86 6.61
C ASP A 271 19.48 17.29 5.17
N SER A 272 18.18 17.30 4.86
CA SER A 272 17.67 17.71 3.55
C SER A 272 17.11 19.12 3.58
N ASP A 273 17.35 19.91 2.52
CA ASP A 273 16.73 21.24 2.33
C ASP A 273 15.19 21.19 2.19
N LEU A 274 14.62 19.99 2.18
CA LEU A 274 13.20 19.73 2.11
C LEU A 274 12.69 19.25 3.46
N GLN A 275 11.43 19.55 3.74
CA GLN A 275 10.72 19.04 4.91
C GLN A 275 9.46 18.28 4.49
N THR A 276 9.05 17.34 5.34
CA THR A 276 7.80 16.61 5.17
C THR A 276 6.61 17.53 5.46
N CYS A 277 5.65 17.58 4.53
CA CYS A 277 4.37 18.27 4.68
C CYS A 277 3.21 17.29 4.49
N PHE A 278 2.27 17.25 5.42
CA PHE A 278 1.09 16.40 5.33
C PHE A 278 -0.14 17.20 4.87
N CYS A 279 -0.60 16.94 3.66
CA CYS A 279 -1.74 17.62 3.06
C CYS A 279 -3.00 16.75 3.27
N VAL A 280 -3.81 17.10 4.27
CA VAL A 280 -4.95 16.29 4.70
C VAL A 280 -6.20 16.66 3.90
N PHE A 281 -6.91 15.68 3.33
CA PHE A 281 -8.15 15.94 2.59
C PHE A 281 -9.37 15.20 3.16
N ASP A 282 -9.21 14.32 4.17
CA ASP A 282 -10.31 13.63 4.84
C ASP A 282 -10.00 13.27 6.32
N VAL A 283 -11.05 12.99 7.09
CA VAL A 283 -11.01 12.53 8.49
C VAL A 283 -12.02 11.41 8.69
N LEU A 284 -11.58 10.27 9.21
CA LEU A 284 -12.41 9.06 9.34
C LEU A 284 -12.79 8.72 10.79
N MET A 285 -12.14 9.38 11.75
CA MET A 285 -12.47 9.25 13.17
C MET A 285 -12.03 10.51 13.92
N PHE A 286 -12.82 10.91 14.91
CA PHE A 286 -12.49 11.98 15.86
C PHE A 286 -13.14 11.66 17.21
N ASN A 287 -12.35 11.56 18.28
CA ASN A 287 -12.80 11.24 19.65
C ASN A 287 -13.77 10.05 19.70
N ASP A 288 -13.34 8.90 19.18
CA ASP A 288 -14.10 7.64 19.09
C ASP A 288 -15.36 7.69 18.19
N HIS A 289 -15.71 8.85 17.64
CA HIS A 289 -16.77 8.97 16.64
C HIS A 289 -16.24 8.54 15.27
N LYS A 290 -16.73 7.41 14.77
CA LYS A 290 -16.46 6.93 13.40
C LYS A 290 -17.18 7.82 12.39
N LEU A 291 -16.46 8.30 11.38
CA LEU A 291 -16.98 9.23 10.38
C LEU A 291 -17.11 8.60 8.99
N GLY A 292 -16.73 7.34 8.80
CA GLY A 292 -16.76 6.66 7.48
C GLY A 292 -18.15 6.48 6.86
N HIS A 293 -19.23 6.74 7.59
CA HIS A 293 -20.61 6.76 7.07
C HIS A 293 -21.22 8.17 7.07
N GLU A 294 -20.46 9.18 7.48
CA GLU A 294 -20.86 10.58 7.41
C GLU A 294 -20.55 11.16 6.03
N THR A 295 -21.31 12.14 5.57
CA THR A 295 -21.08 12.76 4.26
C THR A 295 -19.73 13.49 4.20
N LEU A 296 -19.08 13.50 3.03
CA LEU A 296 -17.83 14.23 2.79
C LEU A 296 -17.92 15.70 3.26
N ARG A 297 -19.07 16.36 3.05
CA ARG A 297 -19.31 17.72 3.56
C ARG A 297 -19.11 17.80 5.07
N LYS A 298 -19.77 16.93 5.83
CA LYS A 298 -19.67 16.90 7.30
C LYS A 298 -18.26 16.53 7.76
N ARG A 299 -17.59 15.59 7.09
CA ARG A 299 -16.20 15.25 7.39
C ARG A 299 -15.26 16.42 7.13
N TYR A 300 -15.46 17.15 6.05
CA TYR A 300 -14.66 18.33 5.73
C TYR A 300 -14.87 19.46 6.73
N ASP A 301 -16.10 19.69 7.18
CA ASP A 301 -16.41 20.66 8.25
C ASP A 301 -15.68 20.31 9.55
N ILE A 302 -15.72 19.04 9.97
CA ILE A 302 -14.97 18.54 11.14
C ILE A 302 -13.46 18.71 10.95
N LEU A 303 -12.93 18.33 9.78
CA LEU A 303 -11.49 18.37 9.47
C LEU A 303 -10.92 19.78 9.58
N ARG A 304 -11.64 20.78 9.05
CA ARG A 304 -11.21 22.19 9.08
C ARG A 304 -11.01 22.72 10.48
N ASP A 305 -11.82 22.21 11.41
CA ASP A 305 -11.80 22.64 12.80
C ASP A 305 -10.95 21.72 13.67
N LEU A 306 -10.28 20.68 13.15
CA LEU A 306 -9.58 19.68 13.97
C LEU A 306 -8.18 20.15 14.44
N PHE A 307 -7.48 20.89 13.60
CA PHE A 307 -6.13 21.39 13.88
C PHE A 307 -5.88 22.73 13.22
N THR A 308 -4.94 23.51 13.76
CA THR A 308 -4.49 24.77 13.15
C THR A 308 -3.41 24.50 12.10
N PRO A 309 -3.63 24.81 10.81
CA PRO A 309 -2.63 24.54 9.78
C PRO A 309 -1.28 25.21 10.04
N ILE A 310 -0.19 24.50 9.77
CA ILE A 310 1.17 25.04 9.71
C ILE A 310 1.66 24.92 8.26
N HIS A 311 1.91 26.06 7.64
CA HIS A 311 2.42 26.13 6.28
C HIS A 311 3.69 25.29 6.12
N GLY A 312 3.70 24.40 5.13
CA GLY A 312 4.81 23.49 4.86
C GLY A 312 4.96 22.31 5.82
N ARG A 313 4.08 22.12 6.83
CA ARG A 313 4.11 20.97 7.74
C ARG A 313 2.82 20.18 7.75
N ILE A 314 1.68 20.84 7.94
CA ILE A 314 0.37 20.19 7.90
C ILE A 314 -0.71 21.21 7.53
N HIS A 315 -1.56 20.89 6.58
CA HIS A 315 -2.71 21.73 6.24
C HIS A 315 -3.82 20.90 5.61
N VAL A 316 -5.02 21.49 5.59
CA VAL A 316 -6.19 20.92 4.93
C VAL A 316 -6.15 21.31 3.45
N VAL A 317 -6.33 20.34 2.56
CA VAL A 317 -6.46 20.58 1.11
C VAL A 317 -7.74 21.38 0.86
N HIS A 318 -7.59 22.52 0.21
CA HIS A 318 -8.72 23.39 -0.11
C HIS A 318 -9.71 22.70 -1.06
N LYS A 319 -11.00 22.83 -0.75
CA LYS A 319 -12.10 22.36 -1.60
C LYS A 319 -12.92 23.55 -2.08
N THR A 320 -12.98 23.73 -3.39
CA THR A 320 -13.81 24.74 -4.03
C THR A 320 -15.14 24.13 -4.43
N GLU A 321 -16.26 24.73 -4.02
CA GLU A 321 -17.58 24.28 -4.46
C GLU A 321 -17.85 24.76 -5.90
N ALA A 322 -18.30 23.85 -6.74
CA ALA A 322 -18.59 24.09 -8.16
C ALA A 322 -19.83 23.31 -8.57
N SER A 323 -20.45 23.67 -9.69
CA SER A 323 -21.65 22.98 -10.19
C SER A 323 -21.66 22.76 -11.70
N THR A 324 -20.69 23.31 -12.43
CA THR A 324 -20.67 23.27 -13.89
C THR A 324 -19.41 22.65 -14.45
N LYS A 325 -19.53 22.06 -15.63
CA LYS A 325 -18.41 21.60 -16.44
C LYS A 325 -17.41 22.72 -16.71
N LYS A 326 -17.87 23.96 -16.89
CA LYS A 326 -16.98 25.11 -17.10
C LYS A 326 -16.03 25.30 -15.92
N ASN A 327 -16.53 25.21 -14.67
CA ASN A 327 -15.68 25.31 -13.48
C ASN A 327 -14.59 24.23 -13.46
N VAL A 328 -14.93 23.00 -13.88
CA VAL A 328 -13.98 21.88 -13.94
C VAL A 328 -12.90 22.12 -14.99
N VAL A 329 -13.26 22.64 -16.17
CA VAL A 329 -12.30 22.97 -17.22
C VAL A 329 -11.39 24.12 -16.79
N ASP A 330 -11.95 25.17 -16.19
CA ASP A 330 -11.20 26.32 -15.72
C ASP A 330 -10.19 25.90 -14.63
N ALA A 331 -10.62 25.09 -13.65
CA ALA A 331 -9.74 24.56 -12.60
C ALA A 331 -8.66 23.59 -13.13
N LEU A 332 -8.98 22.79 -14.16
CA LEU A 332 -7.99 21.91 -14.80
C LEU A 332 -6.93 22.73 -15.55
N ASN A 333 -7.32 23.79 -16.24
CA ASN A 333 -6.37 24.68 -16.91
C ASN A 333 -5.47 25.38 -15.88
N GLU A 334 -6.05 25.86 -14.78
CA GLU A 334 -5.28 26.45 -13.68
C GLU A 334 -4.27 25.46 -13.08
N ALA A 335 -4.68 24.20 -12.84
CA ALA A 335 -3.77 23.15 -12.38
C ALA A 335 -2.62 22.92 -13.38
N ILE A 336 -2.89 22.93 -14.69
CA ILE A 336 -1.85 22.79 -15.73
C ILE A 336 -0.88 23.99 -15.71
N ASP A 337 -1.41 25.21 -15.60
CA ASP A 337 -0.60 26.44 -15.55
C ASP A 337 0.30 26.46 -14.31
N ASN A 338 -0.19 25.96 -13.18
CA ASN A 338 0.55 25.79 -11.93
C ASN A 338 1.48 24.55 -11.93
N ARG A 339 1.51 23.78 -13.02
CA ARG A 339 2.27 22.52 -13.14
C ARG A 339 1.89 21.49 -12.07
N GLU A 340 0.62 21.43 -11.69
CA GLU A 340 0.09 20.41 -10.80
C GLU A 340 -0.22 19.11 -11.56
N GLU A 341 -0.48 18.02 -10.86
CA GLU A 341 -0.80 16.73 -11.51
C GLU A 341 -2.18 16.73 -12.18
N GLY A 342 -3.09 17.55 -11.66
CA GLY A 342 -4.47 17.69 -12.13
C GLY A 342 -5.41 18.06 -11.00
N ILE A 343 -6.68 17.68 -11.14
CA ILE A 343 -7.74 17.98 -10.16
C ILE A 343 -8.48 16.71 -9.74
N MET A 344 -9.09 16.78 -8.57
CA MET A 344 -10.02 15.79 -8.03
C MET A 344 -11.41 16.41 -7.99
N VAL A 345 -12.43 15.65 -8.38
CA VAL A 345 -13.83 16.04 -8.26
C VAL A 345 -14.53 15.06 -7.33
N LYS A 346 -15.21 15.55 -6.29
CA LYS A 346 -15.86 14.71 -5.28
C LYS A 346 -17.28 15.17 -4.99
N ASP A 347 -18.17 14.19 -4.81
CA ASP A 347 -19.56 14.42 -4.38
C ASP A 347 -19.60 14.74 -2.87
N PRO A 348 -20.10 15.92 -2.45
CA PRO A 348 -20.20 16.32 -1.05
C PRO A 348 -21.08 15.39 -0.22
N MET A 349 -21.99 14.64 -0.85
CA MET A 349 -22.90 13.69 -0.21
C MET A 349 -22.37 12.25 -0.19
N SER A 350 -21.20 11.99 -0.79
CA SER A 350 -20.56 10.67 -0.72
C SER A 350 -20.11 10.32 0.70
N ILE A 351 -20.15 9.03 1.03
CA ILE A 351 -19.57 8.46 2.25
C ILE A 351 -18.10 8.10 2.05
#